data_AF-A0A3D2S7J7-F1
#
_entry.id   AF-A0A3D2S7J7-F1
#
_cell.length_a   1.000
_cell.length_b   1.000
_cell.length_c   1.000
_cell.angle_alpha   90.00
_cell.angle_beta   90.00
_cell.angle_gamma   90.00
#
_symmetry.space_group_name_H-M   'P 1'
#
loop_
_entity.id
_entity.type
_entity.pdbx_description
1 polymer ?
#
loop_
_entity_poly.entity_id
_entity_poly.type
_entity_poly.pdbx_seq_one_letter_code
_entity_poly.pdbx_strand_id
1 'polypeptide(L)'
;EARNKSSQDMLNYGIKLNDKLAGVYNTAAHGNFKPSAQSREVYQVLAGLIDEQLALLQTILSEDIDRFNQMIHSQALPVIVINL
;
A
#
# COMPACT_ATOMS: atom_id res chain seq x y z
N GLU A 1 -19.52 7.86 22.06
CA GLU A 1 -18.22 7.22 21.71
C GLU A 1 -17.64 7.94 20.50
N ALA A 2 -16.44 8.49 20.62
CA ALA A 2 -15.79 9.16 19.49
C ALA A 2 -15.35 8.10 18.47
N ARG A 3 -16.11 7.96 17.37
CA ARG A 3 -15.71 7.15 16.22
C ARG A 3 -14.52 7.83 15.56
N ASN A 4 -13.32 7.40 15.93
CA ASN A 4 -12.08 7.95 15.41
C ASN A 4 -11.94 7.52 13.95
N LYS A 5 -12.36 8.34 12.99
CA LYS A 5 -12.12 8.10 11.55
C LYS A 5 -10.68 8.48 11.18
N SER A 6 -9.72 8.01 11.95
CA SER A 6 -8.31 8.22 11.66
C SER A 6 -7.85 7.15 10.67
N SER A 7 -7.04 7.53 9.69
CA SER A 7 -6.33 6.58 8.82
C SER A 7 -5.36 5.67 9.60
N GLN A 8 -5.10 5.97 10.88
CA GLN A 8 -4.33 5.16 11.82
C GLN A 8 -5.20 4.41 12.84
N ASP A 9 -6.52 4.35 12.64
CA ASP A 9 -7.39 3.57 13.52
C ASP A 9 -7.14 2.07 13.33
N MET A 10 -6.36 1.48 14.23
CA MET A 10 -6.01 0.06 14.24
C MET A 10 -7.24 -0.86 14.32
N LEU A 11 -8.37 -0.40 14.88
CA LEU A 11 -9.59 -1.20 14.97
C LEU A 11 -10.29 -1.33 13.61
N ASN A 12 -10.24 -0.29 12.78
CA ASN A 12 -10.85 -0.28 11.46
C ASN A 12 -9.86 -0.64 10.33
N TYR A 13 -8.56 -0.42 10.55
CA TYR A 13 -7.49 -0.67 9.60
C TYR A 13 -6.33 -1.39 10.31
N GLY A 14 -6.39 -2.72 10.35
CA GLY A 14 -5.34 -3.54 10.94
C GLY A 14 -3.96 -3.31 10.30
N ILE A 15 -2.90 -3.76 10.99
CA ILE A 15 -1.49 -3.59 10.62
C ILE A 15 -1.25 -3.94 9.14
N LYS A 16 -0.75 -2.97 8.38
CA LYS A 16 -0.50 -3.09 6.93
C LYS A 16 0.94 -3.51 6.62
N LEU A 17 1.22 -3.80 5.34
CA LEU A 17 2.53 -4.27 4.90
C LEU A 17 3.66 -3.28 5.20
N ASN A 18 3.41 -1.97 5.05
CA ASN A 18 4.37 -0.92 5.40
C ASN A 18 4.69 -0.91 6.91
N ASP A 19 3.69 -1.10 7.78
CA ASP A 19 3.90 -1.16 9.23
C ASP A 19 4.67 -2.42 9.63
N LYS A 20 4.37 -3.56 9.00
CA LYS A 20 5.12 -4.82 9.20
C LYS A 20 6.59 -4.66 8.79
N LEU A 21 6.84 -4.04 7.63
CA LEU A 21 8.19 -3.79 7.15
C LEU A 21 8.95 -2.85 8.09
N ALA A 22 8.30 -1.81 8.61
CA ALA A 22 8.89 -0.92 9.62
C ALA A 22 9.26 -1.68 10.92
N GLY A 23 8.43 -2.63 11.35
CA GLY A 23 8.74 -3.51 12.47
C GLY A 23 10.00 -4.37 12.25
N VAL A 24 10.16 -4.93 11.05
CA VAL A 24 11.37 -5.67 10.66
C VAL A 24 12.60 -4.75 10.63
N TYR A 25 12.47 -3.56 10.05
CA TYR A 25 13.53 -2.56 10.04
C TYR A 25 14.00 -2.23 11.46
N ASN A 26 13.06 -1.92 12.35
CA ASN A 26 13.36 -1.63 13.75
C ASN A 26 14.18 -2.79 14.32
N THR A 27 13.68 -4.02 14.25
CA THR A 27 14.36 -5.20 14.79
C THR A 27 15.75 -5.41 14.19
N ALA A 28 15.91 -5.23 12.88
CA ALA A 28 17.18 -5.40 12.18
C ALA A 28 18.20 -4.29 12.50
N ALA A 29 17.73 -3.09 12.81
CA ALA A 29 18.56 -1.94 13.18
C ALA A 29 18.93 -1.91 14.68
N HIS A 30 18.48 -2.89 15.48
CA HIS A 30 18.86 -2.97 16.89
C HIS A 30 20.31 -3.46 17.04
N GLY A 31 21.19 -2.56 17.46
CA GLY A 31 22.59 -2.86 17.79
C GLY A 31 23.56 -2.73 16.60
N ASN A 32 24.85 -2.86 16.90
CA ASN A 32 25.94 -2.70 15.90
C ASN A 32 26.35 -4.05 15.28
N PHE A 33 25.36 -4.81 14.81
CA PHE A 33 25.59 -6.11 14.18
C PHE A 33 24.82 -6.19 12.87
N LYS A 34 25.26 -7.07 11.96
CA LYS A 34 24.51 -7.34 10.73
C LYS A 34 23.11 -7.92 11.06
N PRO A 35 22.08 -7.66 10.22
CA PRO A 35 20.76 -8.23 10.41
C PRO A 35 20.78 -9.76 10.54
N SER A 36 19.94 -10.29 11.42
CA SER A 36 19.81 -11.74 11.65
C SER A 36 19.36 -12.47 10.38
N ALA A 37 19.52 -13.80 10.35
CA ALA A 37 18.99 -14.61 9.25
C ALA A 37 17.46 -14.50 9.18
N GLN A 38 16.79 -14.56 10.33
CA GLN A 38 15.34 -14.47 10.45
C GLN A 38 14.82 -13.11 9.96
N SER A 39 15.48 -12.01 10.32
CA SER A 39 15.09 -10.67 9.86
C SER A 39 15.17 -10.53 8.34
N ARG A 40 16.18 -11.15 7.71
CA ARG A 40 16.33 -11.14 6.25
C ARG A 40 15.28 -12.00 5.54
N GLU A 41 14.96 -13.17 6.10
CA GLU A 41 13.91 -14.05 5.57
C GLU A 41 12.53 -13.37 5.62
N VAL A 42 12.15 -12.81 6.77
CA VAL A 42 10.88 -12.07 6.90
C VAL A 42 10.85 -10.85 5.97
N TYR A 43 11.97 -10.14 5.82
CA TYR A 43 12.07 -9.05 4.85
C TYR A 43 11.77 -9.52 3.42
N GLN A 44 12.35 -10.63 2.97
CA GLN A 44 12.12 -11.15 1.62
C GLN A 44 10.64 -11.48 1.36
N VAL A 45 9.97 -12.09 2.34
CA VAL A 45 8.54 -12.38 2.25
C VAL A 45 7.72 -11.08 2.16
N LEU A 46 7.97 -10.11 3.05
CA LEU A 46 7.23 -8.84 3.03
C LEU A 46 7.50 -8.02 1.77
N ALA A 47 8.75 -8.02 1.28
CA ALA A 47 9.12 -7.34 0.04
C ALA A 47 8.33 -7.91 -1.14
N GLY A 48 8.27 -9.23 -1.30
CA GLY A 48 7.48 -9.86 -2.36
C GLY A 48 6.00 -9.49 -2.31
N LEU A 49 5.39 -9.50 -1.11
CA LEU A 49 4.00 -9.08 -0.94
C LEU A 49 3.78 -7.59 -1.28
N ILE A 50 4.75 -6.73 -0.98
CA ILE A 50 4.69 -5.31 -1.32
C ILE A 50 4.80 -5.13 -2.84
N ASP A 51 5.72 -5.84 -3.48
CA ASP A 51 5.91 -5.80 -4.93
C ASP A 51 4.62 -6.20 -5.68
N GLU A 52 3.90 -7.21 -5.19
CA GLU A 52 2.58 -7.58 -5.73
C GLU A 52 1.56 -6.43 -5.65
N GLN A 53 1.49 -5.71 -4.52
CA GLN A 53 0.58 -4.58 -4.37
C GLN A 53 0.99 -3.39 -5.25
N LEU A 54 2.29 -3.15 -5.40
CA LEU A 54 2.81 -2.10 -6.28
C LEU A 54 2.54 -2.41 -7.75
N ALA A 55 2.66 -3.67 -8.17
CA ALA A 55 2.30 -4.10 -9.51
C ALA A 55 0.80 -3.87 -9.79
N LEU A 56 -0.06 -4.22 -8.83
CA LEU A 56 -1.50 -3.99 -8.95
C LEU A 56 -1.84 -2.49 -9.03
N LEU A 57 -1.18 -1.66 -8.21
CA LEU A 57 -1.33 -0.21 -8.29
C LEU A 57 -0.89 0.32 -9.66
N GLN A 58 0.22 -0.18 -10.20
CA GLN A 58 0.70 0.20 -11.52
C GLN A 58 -0.31 -0.16 -12.62
N THR A 59 -0.90 -1.35 -12.58
CA THR A 59 -1.99 -1.74 -13.50
C THR A 59 -3.19 -0.81 -13.38
N ILE A 60 -3.63 -0.48 -12.16
CA ILE A 60 -4.75 0.43 -11.97
C ILE A 60 -4.47 1.80 -12.60
N LEU A 61 -3.28 2.35 -12.33
CA LEU A 61 -2.91 3.68 -12.81
C LEU A 61 -2.70 3.73 -14.33
N SER A 62 -2.19 2.66 -14.93
CA SER A 62 -1.83 2.62 -16.35
C SER A 62 -2.91 2.07 -17.28
N GLU A 63 -3.85 1.27 -16.75
CA GLU A 63 -4.86 0.60 -17.57
C GLU A 63 -6.27 0.91 -17.08
N ASP A 64 -6.55 0.69 -15.79
CA ASP A 64 -7.93 0.72 -15.30
C ASP A 64 -8.50 2.14 -15.25
N ILE A 65 -7.69 3.15 -14.92
CA ILE A 65 -8.13 4.56 -14.94
C ILE A 65 -8.53 4.96 -16.36
N ASP A 66 -7.71 4.63 -17.36
CA ASP A 66 -8.01 4.97 -18.76
C ASP A 66 -9.26 4.23 -19.25
N ARG A 67 -9.37 2.93 -18.94
CA ARG A 67 -10.55 2.14 -19.26
C ARG A 67 -11.81 2.71 -18.59
N PHE A 68 -11.71 3.12 -17.34
CA PHE A 68 -12.82 3.73 -16.61
C PHE A 68 -13.23 5.07 -17.22
N ASN A 69 -12.27 5.92 -17.57
CA ASN A 69 -12.54 7.20 -18.23
C ASN A 69 -13.23 6.99 -19.59
N GLN A 70 -12.78 6.02 -20.40
CA GLN A 70 -13.43 5.67 -21.67
C GLN A 70 -14.89 5.21 -21.47
N MET A 71 -15.15 4.44 -20.41
CA MET A 71 -16.51 3.99 -20.07
C MET A 71 -17.42 5.18 -19.69
N ILE A 72 -16.91 6.15 -18.95
CA ILE A 72 -17.66 7.37 -18.61
C ILE A 72 -18.00 8.16 -19.87
N HIS A 73 -17.02 8.36 -20.75
CA HIS A 73 -17.21 9.10 -22.00
C HIS A 73 -18.20 8.40 -22.94
N SER A 74 -18.15 7.08 -23.06
CA SER A 74 -19.07 6.33 -23.92
C SER A 74 -20.53 6.39 -23.45
N GLN A 75 -20.75 6.58 -22.15
CA GLN A 75 -22.09 6.73 -21.56
C GLN A 75 -22.56 8.20 -21.49
N ALA A 76 -21.79 9.13 -22.06
CA ALA A 76 -22.08 10.57 -22.04
C ALA A 76 -22.38 11.13 -20.63
N LEU A 77 -21.74 10.57 -19.61
CA LEU A 77 -21.90 11.02 -18.23
C LEU A 77 -21.14 12.33 -18.02
N PRO A 78 -21.70 13.29 -17.23
CA PRO A 78 -20.99 14.51 -16.89
C PRO A 78 -19.74 14.21 -16.08
N VAL A 79 -18.58 14.66 -16.56
CA VAL A 79 -17.26 14.43 -15.93
C VAL A 79 -16.88 15.66 -15.10
N ILE A 80 -16.46 15.43 -13.84
CA ILE A 80 -15.87 16.47 -12.99
C ILE A 80 -14.35 16.36 -13.14
N VAL A 81 -13.73 17.35 -13.77
CA VAL A 81 -12.27 17.45 -13.86
C VAL A 81 -11.78 18.29 -12.69
N ILE A 82 -10.89 17.71 -11.87
CA ILE A 82 -10.22 18.43 -10.78
C ILE A 82 -8.84 18.80 -11.30
N ASN A 83 -8.56 20.08 -11.48
CA ASN A 83 -7.20 20.55 -11.74
C ASN A 83 -6.40 20.46 -10.43
N LEU A 84 -5.36 19.63 -10.43
CA LEU A 84 -4.37 19.55 -9.36
C LEU A 84 -3.24 20.57 -9.58
#